data_AF-A0A0D0D343-F1
#
_entry.id   AF-A0A0D0D343-F1
#
_cell.length_a   1.000
_cell.length_b   1.000
_cell.length_c   1.000
_cell.angle_alpha   90.00
_cell.angle_beta   90.00
_cell.angle_gamma   90.00
#
_symmetry.space_group_name_H-M   'P 1'
#
loop_
_entity.id
_entity.type
_entity.pdbx_description
1 polymer ?
#
loop_
_entity_poly.entity_id
_entity_poly.type
_entity_poly.pdbx_seq_one_letter_code
_entity_poly.pdbx_strand_id
1 'polypeptide(L)' 'IGVVEDIAMGWDFLGAKLDGDIKPGDIVLLASMDGAQLYEDKELDCWMYIWILVNLSPDKRY' A
#
# COMPACT_ATOMS: atom_id res chain seq x y z
N ILE A 1 8.30 22.12 -5.36
CA ILE A 1 7.53 20.95 -4.91
C ILE A 1 8.46 20.13 -4.03
N GLY A 2 8.07 19.86 -2.78
CA GLY A 2 8.89 19.09 -1.84
C GLY A 2 8.99 17.64 -2.30
N VAL A 3 10.16 17.03 -2.08
CA VAL A 3 10.37 15.60 -2.36
C VAL A 3 9.60 14.80 -1.32
N VAL A 4 8.84 13.82 -1.78
CA VAL A 4 8.19 12.81 -0.93
C VAL A 4 9.21 11.71 -0.68
N GLU A 5 9.68 11.56 0.57
CA GLU A 5 10.73 10.58 0.90
C GLU A 5 10.16 9.19 1.23
N ASP A 6 8.87 9.08 1.60
CA ASP A 6 8.20 7.81 1.90
C ASP A 6 6.71 7.80 1.52
N ILE A 7 6.07 6.62 1.64
CA ILE A 7 4.66 6.40 1.29
C ILE A 7 3.71 7.22 2.17
N ALA A 8 4.05 7.43 3.45
CA ALA A 8 3.23 8.21 4.38
C ALA A 8 3.28 9.72 4.09
N MET A 9 4.28 10.18 3.34
CA MET A 9 4.38 11.55 2.82
C MET A 9 3.79 11.71 1.41
N GLY A 10 3.18 10.67 0.84
CA GLY A 10 2.48 10.74 -0.43
C GLY A 10 1.22 11.61 -0.35
N TRP A 11 0.90 12.30 -1.44
CA TRP A 11 -0.26 13.19 -1.51
C TRP A 11 -1.60 12.49 -1.27
N ASP A 12 -1.73 11.24 -1.68
CA ASP A 12 -2.97 10.47 -1.46
C ASP A 12 -3.18 10.20 0.05
N PHE A 13 -2.12 9.83 0.76
CA PHE A 13 -2.18 9.60 2.20
C PHE A 13 -2.40 10.91 2.97
N LEU A 14 -1.58 11.93 2.67
CA LEU A 14 -1.66 13.23 3.34
C LEU A 14 -2.97 13.95 3.05
N GLY A 15 -3.48 13.87 1.81
CA GLY A 15 -4.77 14.43 1.42
C GLY A 15 -5.92 13.81 2.21
N ALA A 16 -6.03 12.47 2.18
CA ALA A 16 -7.04 11.75 2.97
C ALA A 16 -6.92 12.02 4.48
N LYS A 17 -5.71 12.26 4.99
CA LYS A 17 -5.51 12.65 6.38
C LYS A 17 -6.02 14.07 6.68
N LEU A 18 -5.71 15.02 5.80
CA LEU A 18 -6.13 16.43 5.92
C LEU A 18 -7.64 16.60 5.77
N ASP A 19 -8.25 15.83 4.86
CA ASP A 19 -9.70 15.83 4.62
C ASP A 19 -10.47 15.14 5.77
N GLY A 20 -9.77 14.45 6.66
CA GLY A 20 -10.34 13.82 7.86
C GLY A 20 -10.87 12.41 7.65
N ASP A 21 -10.61 11.81 6.48
CA ASP A 21 -10.99 10.43 6.16
C ASP A 21 -10.21 9.42 6.99
N ILE A 22 -8.94 9.73 7.33
CA ILE A 22 -8.08 8.89 8.19
C ILE A 22 -8.07 9.43 9.62
N LYS A 23 -8.60 8.67 10.57
CA LYS A 23 -8.71 9.07 11.99
C LYS A 23 -7.63 8.42 12.85
N PRO A 24 -7.38 8.95 14.07
CA PRO A 24 -6.49 8.29 15.02
C PRO A 24 -6.99 6.88 15.34
N GLY A 25 -6.10 5.89 15.20
CA GLY A 25 -6.41 4.48 15.46
C GLY A 25 -6.84 3.68 14.23
N ASP A 26 -7.12 4.33 13.10
CA ASP A 26 -7.37 3.62 11.85
C ASP A 26 -6.09 2.94 11.33
N ILE A 27 -6.26 1.80 10.65
CA ILE A 27 -5.18 1.11 9.95
C ILE A 27 -5.27 1.49 8.48
N VAL A 28 -4.15 1.92 7.91
CA VAL A 28 -4.05 2.24 6.49
C VAL A 28 -3.29 1.12 5.78
N LEU A 29 -3.90 0.61 4.72
CA LEU A 29 -3.36 -0.45 3.89
C LEU A 29 -3.10 0.10 2.48
N LEU A 30 -1.85 0.02 2.05
CA LEU A 30 -1.53 0.13 0.63
C LEU A 30 -1.60 -1.28 0.04
N ALA A 31 -2.44 -1.47 -0.97
CA ALA A 31 -2.60 -2.75 -1.65
C ALA A 31 -2.33 -2.61 -3.16
N SER A 32 -1.65 -3.59 -3.73
CA SER A 32 -1.45 -3.75 -5.17
C SER A 32 -1.70 -5.20 -5.54
N MET A 33 -2.43 -5.40 -6.64
CA MET A 33 -2.73 -6.71 -7.20
C MET A 33 -2.46 -6.64 -8.70
N ASP A 34 -1.65 -7.56 -9.19
CA ASP A 34 -1.37 -7.65 -10.62
C ASP A 34 -1.33 -9.09 -11.10
N GLY A 35 -1.72 -9.29 -12.36
CA GLY A 35 -1.61 -10.56 -13.03
C GLY A 35 -0.18 -10.79 -13.52
N ALA A 36 0.28 -12.03 -13.43
CA ALA A 36 1.49 -12.48 -14.09
C ALA A 36 1.15 -13.70 -14.95
N GLN A 37 1.75 -13.82 -16.13
CA GLN A 37 1.67 -15.04 -16.91
C GLN A 37 2.97 -15.83 -16.73
N LEU A 38 2.87 -17.09 -16.31
CA LEU A 38 4.03 -17.96 -16.22
C LEU A 38 4.38 -18.45 -17.63
N TYR A 39 5.65 -18.25 -18.04
CA TYR A 39 6.10 -18.59 -19.39
C TYR A 39 6.00 -20.09 -19.69
N GLU A 40 6.24 -20.93 -18.69
CA GLU A 40 6.21 -22.39 -18.83
C GLU A 40 4.79 -22.96 -18.92
N ASP A 41 3.79 -22.23 -18.44
CA ASP A 41 2.39 -22.70 -18.44
C ASP A 41 1.43 -21.54 -18.66
N LYS A 42 1.21 -21.20 -19.93
CA LYS A 42 0.42 -20.03 -20.36
C LYS A 42 -1.06 -20.14 -20.01
N GLU A 43 -1.55 -21.33 -19.67
CA GLU A 43 -2.93 -21.56 -19.23
C GLU A 43 -3.15 -21.25 -17.74
N LEU A 44 -2.06 -21.04 -16.97
CA LEU A 44 -2.16 -20.68 -15.57
C LEU A 44 -2.19 -19.16 -15.39
N ASP A 45 -3.35 -18.66 -14.95
CA ASP A 45 -3.50 -17.30 -14.44
C ASP A 45 -2.77 -17.19 -13.09
N CYS A 46 -1.59 -16.57 -13.07
CA CYS A 46 -0.87 -16.27 -11.84
C CYS A 46 -1.21 -14.84 -11.39
N TRP A 47 -1.36 -14.63 -10.09
CA TRP A 47 -1.66 -13.33 -9.51
C TRP A 47 -0.63 -13.04 -8.41
N MET A 48 -0.09 -11.83 -8.44
CA MET A 48 0.76 -11.29 -7.38
C MET A 48 -0.03 -10.29 -6.55
N TYR A 49 0.07 -10.44 -5.24
CA TYR A 49 -0.56 -9.54 -4.29
C TYR A 49 0.48 -8.96 -3.34
N ILE A 50 0.48 -7.64 -3.19
CA ILE A 50 1.33 -6.91 -2.26
C ILE A 50 0.42 -6.06 -1.38
N TRP A 51 0.64 -6.14 -0.07
CA TRP A 51 0.00 -5.30 0.92
C TRP A 51 1.03 -4.76 1.91
N ILE A 52 0.93 -3.47 2.23
CA ILE A 52 1.81 -2.78 3.16
C ILE A 52 0.95 -2.06 4.19
N LEU A 53 1.18 -2.36 5.46
CA LEU A 53 0.61 -1.59 6.58
C LEU A 53 1.45 -0.32 6.75
N VAL A 54 0.92 0.81 6.32
CA VAL A 54 1.71 2.05 6.16
C VAL A 54 1.88 2.85 7.45
N ASN A 55 0.97 2.69 8.41
CA ASN A 55 0.95 3.47 9.65
C ASN A 55 1.11 2.60 10.91
N LEU A 56 1.63 1.39 10.76
CA LEU A 56 1.97 0.52 11.88
C LEU A 56 3.39 0.83 12.35
N SER A 57 3.56 0.95 13.68
CA SER A 57 4.86 1.23 14.26
C SER A 57 5.86 0.08 13.99
N PRO A 58 7.15 0.35 13.72
CA PRO A 58 8.13 -0.68 13.37
C PRO A 58 8.37 -1.74 14.46
N ASP A 59 8.07 -1.44 15.72
CA ASP A 59 8.12 -2.37 16.85
C ASP A 59 6.96 -3.37 16.85
N LYS A 60 5.91 -3.10 16.07
CA LYS A 60 4.77 -3.99 15.86
C LYS A 60 5.01 -4.75 14.55
N ARG A 61 5.40 -6.02 14.68
CA ARG A 61 5.48 -6.95 13.55
C ARG A 61 4.23 -7.82 13.51
N TYR A 62 3.77 -8.11 12.30
CA TYR A 62 2.72 -9.09 12.03
C TYR A 62 3.29 -10.50 11.96
#